data_AF-A0A1B9NSV5-F1
#
_entry.id   AF-A0A1B9NSV5-F1
#
_cell.length_a   1.000
_cell.length_b   1.000
_cell.length_c   1.000
_cell.angle_alpha   90.00
_cell.angle_beta   90.00
_cell.angle_gamma   90.00
#
_symmetry.space_group_name_H-M   'P 1'
#
loop_
_entity.id
_entity.type
_entity.pdbx_description
1 polymer ?
#
loop_
_entity_poly.entity_id
_entity_poly.type
_entity_poly.pdbx_seq_one_letter_code
_entity_poly.pdbx_strand_id
1 'polypeptide(L)'
;MIVVAEQKPTQKIYYDILNAIHLTEEQVLFLTPQQLIISAHEIKTVIWFIDITLDESWVNPLTIQTTSLNQLAKAPQQKRLLWQQLCQYENYFHPHRT
;
A
#
# COMPACT_ATOMS: atom_id res chain seq x y z
N MET A 1 -5.34 4.54 4.18
CA MET A 1 -4.66 3.74 3.14
C MET A 1 -5.42 2.42 2.95
N ILE A 2 -5.47 1.89 1.75
CA ILE A 2 -5.98 0.53 1.48
C ILE A 2 -4.78 -0.39 1.22
N VAL A 3 -4.76 -1.57 1.84
CA VAL A 3 -3.75 -2.61 1.59
C VAL A 3 -4.44 -3.81 0.99
N VAL A 4 -3.92 -4.29 -0.14
CA VAL A 4 -4.46 -5.43 -0.87
C VAL A 4 -3.44 -6.55 -0.94
N ALA A 5 -3.77 -7.69 -0.37
CA ALA A 5 -2.95 -8.90 -0.44
C ALA A 5 -3.82 -10.16 -0.23
N GLU A 6 -3.32 -11.32 -0.64
CA GLU A 6 -4.03 -12.60 -0.44
C GLU A 6 -4.33 -12.89 1.05
N GLN A 7 -3.46 -12.43 1.95
CA GLN A 7 -3.60 -12.62 3.39
C GLN A 7 -3.16 -11.36 4.14
N LYS A 8 -3.76 -11.10 5.31
CA LYS A 8 -3.40 -9.93 6.12
C LYS A 8 -1.92 -10.04 6.50
N PRO A 9 -1.09 -9.03 6.17
CA PRO A 9 0.31 -9.02 6.57
C PRO A 9 0.49 -9.08 8.08
N THR A 10 1.44 -9.91 8.53
CA THR A 10 1.84 -10.05 9.93
C THR A 10 3.35 -9.87 10.12
N GLN A 11 4.07 -9.60 9.02
CA GLN A 11 5.51 -9.46 9.01
C GLN A 11 5.93 -8.12 9.64
N LYS A 12 7.03 -8.12 10.40
CA LYS A 12 7.53 -6.90 11.06
C LYS A 12 7.71 -5.71 10.12
N ILE A 13 8.23 -5.95 8.92
CA ILE A 13 8.45 -4.90 7.91
C ILE A 13 7.16 -4.15 7.54
N TYR A 14 6.01 -4.83 7.53
CA TYR A 14 4.73 -4.18 7.27
C TYR A 14 4.40 -3.15 8.35
N TYR A 15 4.53 -3.55 9.61
CA TYR A 15 4.32 -2.63 10.74
C TYR A 15 5.35 -1.51 10.78
N ASP A 16 6.62 -1.80 10.46
CA ASP A 16 7.68 -0.79 10.38
C ASP A 16 7.35 0.26 9.30
N ILE A 17 6.82 -0.16 8.14
CA ILE A 17 6.40 0.74 7.06
C ILE A 17 5.21 1.60 7.50
N LEU A 18 4.17 1.01 8.10
CA LEU A 18 3.01 1.75 8.59
C LEU A 18 3.42 2.80 9.64
N ASN A 19 4.26 2.41 10.60
CA ASN A 19 4.79 3.32 11.61
C ASN A 19 5.59 4.47 11.00
N ALA A 20 6.40 4.20 9.97
CA ALA A 20 7.20 5.22 9.31
C ALA A 20 6.33 6.29 8.61
N ILE A 21 5.16 5.92 8.08
CA ILE A 21 4.18 6.86 7.50
C ILE A 21 3.13 7.35 8.52
N HIS A 22 3.36 7.09 9.81
CA HIS A 22 2.47 7.46 10.91
C HIS A 22 1.03 6.93 10.76
N LEU A 23 0.86 5.74 10.20
CA LEU A 23 -0.43 5.05 10.14
C LEU A 23 -0.48 3.92 11.17
N THR A 24 -1.63 3.79 11.82
CA THR A 24 -1.98 2.65 12.66
C THR A 24 -2.73 1.60 11.86
N GLU A 25 -2.78 0.35 12.34
CA GLU A 25 -3.56 -0.70 11.66
C GLU A 25 -5.04 -0.36 11.52
N GLU A 26 -5.61 0.37 12.48
CA GLU A 26 -7.02 0.79 12.47
C GLU A 26 -7.32 1.80 11.36
N GLN A 27 -6.32 2.55 10.91
CA GLN A 27 -6.42 3.52 9.80
C GLN A 27 -6.16 2.88 8.43
N VAL A 28 -5.84 1.58 8.41
CA VAL A 28 -5.55 0.82 7.21
C VAL A 28 -6.70 -0.16 6.94
N LEU A 29 -7.32 -0.01 5.78
CA LEU A 29 -8.31 -0.98 5.31
C LEU A 29 -7.57 -2.11 4.59
N PHE A 30 -7.58 -3.30 5.17
CA PHE A 30 -7.09 -4.51 4.51
C PHE A 30 -8.21 -5.15 3.67
N LEU A 31 -7.90 -5.48 2.42
CA LEU A 31 -8.77 -6.21 1.50
C LEU A 31 -8.00 -7.34 0.83
N THR A 32 -8.67 -8.45 0.54
CA THR A 32 -8.17 -9.40 -0.45
C THR A 32 -8.49 -8.91 -1.86
N PRO A 33 -7.79 -9.38 -2.90
CA PRO A 33 -8.12 -9.02 -4.29
C PRO A 33 -9.59 -9.27 -4.63
N GLN A 34 -10.19 -10.33 -4.09
CA GLN A 34 -11.60 -10.66 -4.29
C GLN A 34 -12.57 -9.67 -3.60
N GLN A 35 -12.13 -9.02 -2.52
CA GLN A 35 -12.91 -8.01 -1.81
C GLN A 35 -12.82 -6.62 -2.46
N LEU A 36 -11.85 -6.41 -3.35
CA LEU A 36 -11.67 -5.17 -4.08
C LEU A 36 -12.63 -5.10 -5.28
N ILE A 37 -13.90 -4.83 -4.98
CA ILE A 37 -14.99 -4.73 -5.97
C ILE A 37 -15.13 -3.28 -6.49
N ILE A 38 -14.48 -2.33 -5.82
CA ILE A 38 -14.56 -0.89 -6.13
C ILE A 38 -13.72 -0.58 -7.36
N SER A 39 -14.27 0.22 -8.28
CA SER A 39 -13.54 0.69 -9.46
C SER A 39 -12.30 1.50 -9.08
N ALA A 40 -11.18 1.27 -9.76
CA ALA A 40 -9.91 1.96 -9.49
C ALA A 40 -10.07 3.49 -9.45
N HIS A 41 -10.89 4.07 -10.35
CA HIS A 41 -11.13 5.52 -10.44
C HIS A 41 -11.88 6.13 -9.25
N GLU A 42 -12.63 5.34 -8.49
CA GLU A 42 -13.42 5.84 -7.36
C GLU A 42 -12.56 6.03 -6.11
N ILE A 43 -11.38 5.41 -6.08
CA ILE A 43 -10.52 5.39 -4.90
C ILE A 43 -9.63 6.63 -4.86
N LYS A 44 -9.86 7.49 -3.87
CA LYS A 44 -9.15 8.76 -3.64
C LYS A 44 -8.06 8.70 -2.56
N THR A 45 -7.64 7.50 -2.20
CA THR A 45 -6.57 7.23 -1.23
C THR A 45 -5.52 6.34 -1.87
N VAL A 46 -4.34 6.29 -1.25
CA VAL A 46 -3.30 5.33 -1.62
C VAL A 46 -3.75 3.90 -1.40
N ILE A 47 -3.43 3.07 -2.38
CA ILE A 47 -3.69 1.63 -2.42
C ILE A 47 -2.35 0.93 -2.58
N TRP A 48 -2.04 0.04 -1.64
CA TRP A 48 -0.79 -0.70 -1.63
C TRP A 48 -1.06 -2.18 -1.88
N PHE A 49 -0.65 -2.67 -3.04
CA PHE A 49 -0.72 -4.06 -3.45
C PHE A 49 0.57 -4.78 -3.07
N ILE A 50 0.44 -5.88 -2.35
CA ILE A 50 1.56 -6.70 -1.89
C ILE A 50 1.44 -8.08 -2.54
N ASP A 51 2.41 -8.39 -3.40
CA ASP A 51 2.49 -9.67 -4.11
C ASP A 51 1.27 -9.94 -5.01
N ILE A 52 0.64 -8.88 -5.52
CA ILE A 52 -0.52 -8.94 -6.42
C ILE A 52 -0.14 -8.37 -7.80
N THR A 53 -0.43 -9.15 -8.83
CA THR A 53 -0.39 -8.68 -10.22
C THR A 53 -1.69 -7.94 -10.52
N LEU A 54 -1.57 -6.67 -10.87
CA LEU A 54 -2.71 -5.87 -11.30
C LEU A 54 -3.07 -6.20 -12.74
N ASP A 55 -4.37 -6.16 -13.02
CA ASP A 55 -4.88 -6.22 -14.39
C ASP A 55 -4.57 -4.89 -15.12
N GLU A 56 -4.45 -4.94 -16.44
CA GLU A 56 -4.22 -3.77 -17.30
C GLU A 56 -5.36 -2.75 -17.20
N SER A 57 -6.56 -3.21 -16.83
CA SER A 57 -7.73 -2.38 -16.55
C SER A 57 -7.59 -1.50 -15.30
N TRP A 58 -6.62 -1.79 -14.42
CA TRP A 58 -6.39 -1.03 -13.20
C TRP A 58 -5.64 0.27 -13.48
N VAL A 59 -6.35 1.39 -13.46
CA VAL A 59 -5.77 2.72 -13.68
C VAL A 59 -6.09 3.65 -12.50
N ASN A 60 -5.16 3.71 -11.53
CA ASN A 60 -5.21 4.68 -10.44
C ASN A 60 -3.79 5.22 -10.13
N PRO A 61 -3.57 6.55 -10.13
CA PRO A 61 -2.26 7.15 -9.86
C PRO A 61 -1.75 6.92 -8.44
N LEU A 62 -2.63 6.69 -7.46
CA LEU A 62 -2.30 6.45 -6.05
C LEU A 62 -2.05 4.96 -5.76
N THR A 63 -1.50 4.24 -6.73
CA THR A 63 -1.23 2.81 -6.62
C THR A 63 0.25 2.56 -6.33
N ILE A 64 0.52 1.73 -5.32
CA ILE A 64 1.83 1.19 -5.00
C ILE A 64 1.78 -0.32 -5.19
N GLN A 65 2.72 -0.88 -5.93
CA GLN A 65 2.89 -2.32 -6.06
C GLN A 65 4.26 -2.72 -5.51
N THR A 66 4.26 -3.73 -4.65
CA THR A 66 5.49 -4.37 -4.16
C THR A 66 5.41 -5.87 -4.32
N THR A 67 6.58 -6.50 -4.40
CA THR A 67 6.73 -7.95 -4.23
C THR A 67 6.31 -8.38 -2.82
N SER A 68 6.30 -9.69 -2.55
CA SER A 68 6.13 -10.21 -1.19
C SER A 68 7.00 -9.50 -0.16
N LEU A 69 6.45 -9.31 1.05
CA LEU A 69 7.15 -8.62 2.14
C LEU A 69 8.48 -9.28 2.53
N ASN A 70 8.58 -10.61 2.34
CA ASN A 70 9.81 -11.37 2.56
C ASN A 70 10.91 -10.99 1.55
N GLN A 71 10.55 -10.77 0.28
CA GLN A 71 11.48 -10.31 -0.74
C GLN A 71 11.81 -8.83 -0.56
N LEU A 72 10.79 -7.99 -0.30
CA LEU A 72 10.97 -6.57 0.00
C LEU A 72 11.96 -6.35 1.15
N ALA A 73 11.86 -7.14 2.22
CA ALA A 73 12.80 -7.07 3.35
C ALA A 73 14.27 -7.29 2.94
N LYS A 74 14.50 -8.19 1.97
CA LYS A 74 15.81 -8.54 1.42
C LYS A 74 16.27 -7.64 0.27
N ALA A 75 15.42 -6.71 -0.20
CA ALA A 75 15.69 -5.85 -1.35
C ALA A 75 15.80 -4.37 -0.94
N PRO A 76 16.99 -3.87 -0.56
CA PRO A 76 17.18 -2.48 -0.14
C PRO A 76 16.73 -1.44 -1.17
N GLN A 77 16.92 -1.73 -2.47
CA GLN A 77 16.50 -0.83 -3.53
C GLN A 77 14.97 -0.71 -3.61
N GLN A 78 14.25 -1.84 -3.51
CA GLN A 78 12.78 -1.84 -3.49
C GLN A 78 12.22 -1.09 -2.28
N LYS A 79 12.85 -1.24 -1.10
CA LYS A 79 12.46 -0.46 0.09
C LYS A 79 12.61 1.04 -0.11
N ARG A 80 13.69 1.48 -0.75
CA ARG A 80 13.91 2.92 -1.04
C ARG A 80 12.89 3.45 -2.05
N LEU A 81 12.60 2.69 -3.11
CA LEU A 81 11.58 3.05 -4.09
C LEU A 81 10.19 3.16 -3.43
N LEU A 82 9.83 2.17 -2.61
CA LEU A 82 8.61 2.21 -1.83
C LEU A 82 8.56 3.46 -0.95
N TRP A 83 9.63 3.77 -0.23
CA TRP A 83 9.70 4.95 0.62
C TRP A 83 9.51 6.25 -0.17
N GLN A 84 10.15 6.37 -1.34
CA GLN A 84 9.96 7.53 -2.21
C GLN A 84 8.51 7.70 -2.66
N GLN A 85 7.83 6.62 -3.04
CA GLN A 85 6.41 6.66 -3.41
C GLN A 85 5.52 7.04 -2.23
N LEU A 86 5.80 6.49 -1.04
CA LEU A 86 5.07 6.85 0.17
C LEU A 86 5.24 8.34 0.50
N CYS A 87 6.45 8.90 0.40
CA CYS A 87 6.66 10.33 0.60
C CYS A 87 5.90 11.18 -0.44
N GLN A 88 5.83 10.76 -1.70
CA GLN A 88 5.06 11.47 -2.73
C GLN A 88 3.56 11.50 -2.43
N TYR A 89 3.05 10.47 -1.76
CA TYR A 89 1.64 10.35 -1.43
C TYR A 89 1.30 10.75 0.01
N GLU A 90 2.22 11.40 0.73
CA GLU A 90 2.05 11.72 2.16
C GLU A 90 0.75 12.49 2.45
N ASN A 91 0.38 13.42 1.56
CA ASN A 91 -0.85 14.21 1.66
C ASN A 91 -2.14 13.38 1.63
N TYR A 92 -2.10 12.17 1.07
CA TYR A 92 -3.26 11.28 0.97
C TYR A 92 -3.41 10.36 2.19
N PHE A 93 -2.40 10.29 3.07
CA PHE A 93 -2.50 9.53 4.32
C PHE A 93 -3.14 10.35 5.45
N HIS A 94 -2.93 11.66 5.44
CA HIS A 94 -3.34 12.58 6.52
C HIS A 94 -4.11 13.78 5.96
N PRO A 95 -5.39 13.63 5.56
CA PRO A 95 -6.16 14.71 4.94
C PRO A 95 -6.43 15.92 5.88
N HIS A 96 -6.04 15.85 7.15
CA HIS A 96 -6.23 16.90 8.16
C HIS A 96 -4.96 17.70 8.52
N ARG A 97 -3.82 17.47 7.85
CA ARG A 97 -2.63 18.33 8.00
C ARG A 97 -2.65 19.44 6.95
N THR A 98 -3.54 20.41 7.16
CA THR A 98 -3.49 21.75 6.55
C THR A 98 -3.04 22.76 7.59
#